data_AF-A0A2J8GD79-F1
#
_entry.id   AF-A0A2J8GD79-F1
#
_cell.length_a   1.000
_cell.length_b   1.000
_cell.length_c   1.000
_cell.angle_alpha   90.00
_cell.angle_beta   90.00
_cell.angle_gamma   90.00
#
_symmetry.space_group_name_H-M   'P 1'
#
loop_
_entity.id
_entity.type
_entity.pdbx_description
1 polymer ?
#
loop_
_entity_poly.entity_id
_entity_poly.type
_entity_poly.pdbx_seq_one_letter_code
_entity_poly.pdbx_strand_id
1 'polypeptide(L)'
;MALADIDPKTDLPDPYLTALRGIEEELGMDLSEEPDMRSRITFHSLICDVTRYEWALLGHVNLTQTKWTNAVIQGARKLGVAPDDWETNKLTFVPLDRKSIEKVLEDDSDWVGHGYINLLLSAVFRLRGDRIAFMNKARATLMKG
;
A
#
# COMPACT_ATOMS: atom_id res chain seq x y z
N MET A 1 8.63 -6.88 -23.95
CA MET A 1 9.77 -6.23 -23.27
C MET A 1 9.15 -5.40 -22.17
N ALA A 2 9.28 -5.80 -20.90
CA ALA A 2 8.75 -4.99 -19.80
C ALA A 2 9.42 -3.61 -19.89
N LEU A 3 8.64 -2.53 -19.94
CA LEU A 3 9.18 -1.19 -19.78
C LEU A 3 9.88 -1.19 -18.43
N ALA A 4 11.21 -1.15 -18.44
CA ALA A 4 11.95 -1.05 -17.20
C ALA A 4 11.64 0.34 -16.63
N ASP A 5 11.01 0.37 -15.46
CA ASP A 5 10.78 1.60 -14.70
C ASP A 5 12.15 2.16 -14.28
N ILE A 6 12.76 2.96 -15.13
CA ILE A 6 14.12 3.50 -14.97
C ILE A 6 14.05 5.00 -14.71
N ASP A 7 14.86 5.48 -13.77
CA ASP A 7 15.06 6.91 -13.55
C ASP A 7 15.94 7.47 -14.70
N PRO A 8 15.42 8.39 -15.52
CA PRO A 8 16.16 8.92 -16.67
C PRO A 8 17.42 9.72 -16.29
N LYS A 9 17.59 10.08 -15.01
CA LYS A 9 18.78 10.80 -14.52
C LYS A 9 19.89 9.87 -14.06
N THR A 10 19.54 8.70 -13.54
CA THR A 10 20.49 7.80 -12.88
C THR A 10 20.67 6.49 -13.63
N ASP A 11 19.79 6.16 -14.58
CA ASP A 11 19.74 4.88 -15.30
C ASP A 11 19.57 3.68 -14.36
N LEU A 12 19.06 3.93 -13.14
CA LEU A 12 18.77 2.93 -12.12
C LEU A 12 17.26 2.65 -12.05
N PRO A 13 16.85 1.48 -11.54
CA PRO A 13 15.45 1.19 -11.28
C PRO A 13 14.79 2.25 -10.38
N ASP A 14 13.60 2.70 -10.77
CA ASP A 14 12.85 3.74 -10.09
C ASP A 14 11.65 3.16 -9.32
N PRO A 15 11.77 2.99 -8.00
CA PRO A 15 10.71 2.37 -7.21
C PRO A 15 9.42 3.20 -7.18
N TYR A 16 9.49 4.50 -7.46
CA TYR A 16 8.29 5.35 -7.51
C TYR A 16 7.50 5.09 -8.78
N LEU A 17 8.17 4.96 -9.94
CA LEU A 17 7.51 4.61 -11.19
C LEU A 17 6.91 3.20 -11.10
N THR A 18 7.63 2.24 -10.55
CA THR A 18 7.10 0.89 -10.32
C THR A 18 5.88 0.88 -9.41
N ALA A 19 5.88 1.66 -8.31
CA ALA A 19 4.71 1.76 -7.44
C ALA A 19 3.50 2.39 -8.15
N LEU A 20 3.71 3.41 -8.98
CA LEU A 20 2.64 4.05 -9.75
C LEU A 20 2.05 3.10 -10.79
N ARG A 21 2.90 2.41 -11.55
CA ARG A 21 2.47 1.41 -12.52
C ARG A 21 1.71 0.28 -11.85
N GLY A 22 2.20 -0.24 -10.72
CA GLY A 22 1.49 -1.29 -9.96
C GLY A 22 0.12 -0.84 -9.45
N ILE A 23 -0.04 0.43 -9.06
CA ILE A 23 -1.34 0.99 -8.68
C ILE A 23 -2.29 1.11 -9.87
N GLU A 24 -1.78 1.51 -11.03
CA GLU A 24 -2.56 1.55 -12.27
C GLU A 24 -3.02 0.15 -12.70
N GLU A 25 -2.09 -0.82 -12.70
CA GLU A 25 -2.34 -2.22 -13.08
C GLU A 25 -3.33 -2.91 -12.14
N GLU A 26 -3.20 -2.74 -10.81
CA GLU A 26 -4.01 -3.45 -9.81
C GLU A 26 -5.31 -2.75 -9.42
N LEU A 27 -5.40 -1.42 -9.58
CA LEU A 27 -6.56 -0.64 -9.13
C LEU A 27 -7.24 0.14 -10.25
N GLY A 28 -6.68 0.14 -11.47
CA GLY A 28 -7.16 0.98 -12.57
C GLY A 28 -7.01 2.47 -12.29
N MET A 29 -6.08 2.85 -11.40
CA MET A 29 -5.91 4.20 -10.92
C MET A 29 -4.80 4.91 -11.69
N ASP A 30 -5.16 5.70 -12.68
CA ASP A 30 -4.21 6.59 -13.36
C ASP A 30 -3.85 7.78 -12.45
N LEU A 31 -2.63 7.73 -11.91
CA LEU A 31 -2.05 8.76 -11.06
C LEU A 31 -1.05 9.65 -11.82
N SER A 32 -0.87 9.47 -13.12
CA SER A 32 0.13 10.18 -13.93
C SER A 32 -0.15 11.68 -14.04
N GLU A 33 -1.43 12.08 -14.01
CA GLU A 33 -1.88 13.47 -14.09
C GLU A 33 -1.90 14.19 -12.72
N GLU A 34 -1.72 13.46 -11.61
CA GLU A 34 -1.79 14.04 -10.27
C GLU A 34 -0.47 14.73 -9.90
N PRO A 35 -0.50 16.00 -9.45
CA PRO A 35 0.72 16.74 -9.15
C PRO A 35 1.47 16.15 -7.96
N ASP A 36 2.80 16.15 -8.08
CA ASP A 36 3.74 15.77 -7.04
C ASP A 36 3.57 14.34 -6.51
N MET A 37 3.06 13.41 -7.32
CA MET A 37 2.73 12.06 -6.85
C MET A 37 3.91 11.33 -6.21
N ARG A 38 5.14 11.51 -6.71
CA ARG A 38 6.35 10.96 -6.07
C ARG A 38 6.48 11.37 -4.61
N SER A 39 6.18 12.62 -4.28
CA SER A 39 6.25 13.13 -2.89
C SER A 39 5.13 12.60 -2.00
N ARG A 40 4.07 12.05 -2.61
CA ARG A 40 2.92 11.45 -1.91
C ARG A 40 3.15 9.97 -1.58
N ILE A 41 4.17 9.34 -2.16
CA ILE A 41 4.59 7.97 -1.86
C ILE A 41 5.58 8.01 -0.69
N THR A 42 5.32 7.23 0.35
CA THR A 42 6.26 7.03 1.45
C THR A 42 6.54 5.55 1.62
N PHE A 43 7.80 5.17 1.41
CA PHE A 43 8.31 3.83 1.73
C PHE A 43 8.76 3.78 3.19
N HIS A 44 8.23 2.83 3.95
CA HIS A 44 8.52 2.66 5.38
C HIS A 44 9.55 1.58 5.65
N SER A 45 9.63 0.58 4.78
CA SER A 45 10.45 -0.61 5.02
C SER A 45 10.82 -1.30 3.72
N LEU A 46 11.87 -2.11 3.82
CA LEU A 46 12.30 -3.07 2.83
C LEU A 46 12.13 -4.46 3.46
N ILE A 47 11.44 -5.35 2.76
CA ILE A 47 11.30 -6.75 3.16
C ILE A 47 12.04 -7.65 2.17
N CYS A 48 12.47 -8.80 2.68
CA CYS A 48 13.03 -9.89 1.89
C CYS A 48 12.15 -11.12 2.10
N ASP A 49 11.47 -11.55 1.05
CA ASP A 49 10.85 -12.87 0.99
C ASP A 49 11.94 -13.87 0.60
N VAL A 50 12.51 -14.53 1.60
CA VAL A 50 13.58 -15.53 1.41
C VAL A 50 13.09 -16.79 0.69
N THR A 51 11.78 -17.05 0.68
CA THR A 51 11.20 -18.23 0.02
C THR A 51 11.18 -18.02 -1.49
N ARG A 52 10.86 -16.81 -1.92
CA ARG A 52 10.80 -16.42 -3.34
C ARG A 52 12.08 -15.74 -3.83
N TYR A 53 13.00 -15.42 -2.91
CA TYR A 53 14.20 -14.61 -3.17
C TYR A 53 13.85 -13.24 -3.76
N GLU A 54 12.79 -12.63 -3.22
CA GLU A 54 12.23 -11.37 -3.69
C GLU A 54 12.43 -10.27 -2.64
N TRP A 55 12.71 -9.06 -3.11
CA TRP A 55 12.78 -7.86 -2.30
C TRP A 55 11.58 -6.98 -2.62
N ALA A 56 10.89 -6.50 -1.59
CA ALA A 56 9.77 -5.60 -1.77
C ALA A 56 9.87 -4.38 -0.86
N LEU A 57 9.50 -3.22 -1.40
CA LEU A 57 9.34 -2.01 -0.63
C LEU A 57 7.90 -1.92 -0.12
N LEU A 58 7.75 -1.68 1.17
CA LEU A 58 6.44 -1.45 1.78
C LEU A 58 6.24 0.04 1.94
N GLY A 59 5.16 0.56 1.36
CA GLY A 59 4.83 1.97 1.41
C GLY A 59 3.34 2.24 1.34
N HIS A 60 2.99 3.52 1.51
CA HIS A 60 1.66 4.02 1.20
C HIS A 60 1.72 5.21 0.27
N VAL A 61 0.58 5.48 -0.36
CA VAL A 61 0.35 6.64 -1.21
C VAL A 61 -0.71 7.52 -0.58
N ASN A 62 -0.40 8.81 -0.42
CA ASN A 62 -1.33 9.79 0.14
C ASN A 62 -2.19 10.44 -0.95
N LEU A 63 -3.44 9.97 -1.05
CA LEU A 63 -4.43 10.44 -2.01
C LEU A 63 -5.30 11.59 -1.48
N THR A 64 -4.96 12.18 -0.33
CA THR A 64 -5.69 13.35 0.20
C THR A 64 -5.67 14.49 -0.82
N GLN A 65 -6.80 15.18 -0.98
CA GLN A 65 -6.99 16.27 -1.96
C GLN A 65 -6.87 15.85 -3.44
N THR A 66 -6.99 14.56 -3.76
CA THR A 66 -7.13 14.07 -5.13
C THR A 66 -8.58 13.72 -5.43
N LYS A 67 -8.90 13.39 -6.70
CA LYS A 67 -10.22 12.85 -7.09
C LYS A 67 -10.48 11.44 -6.56
N TRP A 68 -9.45 10.75 -6.09
CA TRP A 68 -9.48 9.34 -5.73
C TRP A 68 -10.09 9.11 -4.35
N THR A 69 -11.41 8.97 -4.32
CA THR A 69 -12.19 8.51 -3.16
C THR A 69 -12.40 7.00 -3.20
N ASN A 70 -12.82 6.39 -2.09
CA ASN A 70 -13.18 4.97 -2.05
C ASN A 70 -14.23 4.58 -3.12
N ALA A 71 -15.23 5.42 -3.36
CA ALA A 71 -16.26 5.20 -4.37
C ALA A 71 -15.67 5.25 -5.80
N VAL A 72 -14.77 6.22 -6.06
CA VAL A 72 -14.09 6.33 -7.36
C VAL A 72 -13.18 5.13 -7.59
N ILE A 73 -12.43 4.67 -6.58
CA ILE A 73 -11.56 3.49 -6.66
C ILE A 73 -12.39 2.23 -6.94
N GLN A 74 -13.53 2.06 -6.25
CA GLN A 74 -14.44 0.94 -6.52
C GLN A 74 -15.01 0.99 -7.95
N GLY A 75 -15.33 2.20 -8.44
CA GLY A 75 -15.78 2.40 -9.81
C GLY A 75 -14.69 2.07 -10.83
N ALA A 76 -13.49 2.62 -10.64
CA ALA A 76 -12.33 2.40 -11.49
C ALA A 76 -11.96 0.93 -11.57
N ARG A 77 -11.96 0.19 -10.45
CA ARG A 77 -11.71 -1.25 -10.47
C ARG A 77 -12.79 -2.07 -11.20
N LYS A 78 -14.06 -1.65 -11.14
CA LYS A 78 -15.15 -2.33 -11.87
C LYS A 78 -15.11 -2.07 -13.38
N LEU A 79 -14.66 -0.88 -13.77
CA LEU A 79 -14.58 -0.43 -15.16
C LEU A 79 -13.21 -0.71 -15.77
N GLY A 80 -12.21 -0.94 -14.94
CA GLY A 80 -10.84 -1.24 -15.32
C GLY A 80 -10.81 -2.54 -16.09
N VAL A 81 -10.26 -2.47 -17.30
CA VAL A 81 -9.81 -3.64 -18.02
C VAL A 81 -8.46 -3.98 -17.40
N ALA A 82 -8.46 -4.84 -16.38
CA ALA A 82 -7.21 -5.40 -15.93
C ALA A 82 -6.58 -6.14 -17.13
N PRO A 83 -5.28 -5.94 -17.41
CA PRO A 83 -4.60 -6.64 -18.50
C PRO A 83 -4.72 -8.18 -18.36
N ASP A 84 -4.84 -8.66 -17.13
CA ASP A 84 -5.05 -10.05 -16.71
C ASP A 84 -6.17 -10.14 -15.64
N ASP A 85 -6.65 -11.33 -15.29
CA ASP A 85 -7.59 -11.51 -14.17
C ASP A 85 -7.04 -10.81 -12.92
N TRP A 86 -7.85 -9.97 -12.26
CA TRP A 86 -7.43 -9.29 -11.03
C TRP A 86 -6.87 -10.32 -10.03
N GLU A 87 -5.59 -10.22 -9.68
CA GLU A 87 -4.98 -11.14 -8.70
C GLU A 87 -5.66 -11.04 -7.33
N THR A 88 -6.21 -9.86 -7.02
CA THR A 88 -6.90 -9.58 -5.78
C THR A 88 -8.40 -9.89 -5.91
N ASN A 89 -9.00 -10.61 -4.95
CA ASN A 89 -10.44 -10.93 -4.97
C ASN A 89 -11.35 -9.87 -4.31
N LYS A 90 -10.80 -8.98 -3.48
CA LYS A 90 -11.59 -8.00 -2.69
C LYS A 90 -10.81 -6.73 -2.38
N LEU A 91 -11.51 -5.62 -2.24
CA LEU A 91 -10.96 -4.34 -1.77
C LEU A 91 -11.67 -3.98 -0.45
N THR A 92 -10.89 -3.73 0.60
CA THR A 92 -11.41 -3.33 1.91
C THR A 92 -10.97 -1.90 2.22
N PHE A 93 -11.92 -1.06 2.60
CA PHE A 93 -11.67 0.33 2.98
C PHE A 93 -11.84 0.49 4.48
N VAL A 94 -10.79 0.96 5.13
CA VAL A 94 -10.75 1.15 6.59
C VAL A 94 -10.59 2.65 6.85
N PRO A 95 -11.48 3.27 7.64
CA PRO A 95 -11.27 4.65 8.07
C PRO A 95 -9.91 4.80 8.77
N LEU A 96 -9.17 5.85 8.43
CA LEU A 96 -7.86 6.12 9.04
C LEU A 96 -8.03 6.84 10.38
N ASP A 97 -8.56 6.11 11.35
CA ASP A 97 -8.68 6.52 12.74
C ASP A 97 -8.21 5.40 13.67
N ARG A 98 -7.85 5.75 14.91
CA ARG A 98 -7.30 4.81 15.88
C ARG A 98 -8.18 3.57 16.06
N LYS A 99 -9.48 3.75 16.28
CA LYS A 99 -10.40 2.67 16.62
C LYS A 99 -10.53 1.68 15.47
N SER A 100 -10.67 2.20 14.24
CA SER A 100 -10.78 1.39 13.03
C SER A 100 -9.50 0.61 12.76
N ILE A 101 -8.33 1.23 12.91
CA ILE A 101 -7.04 0.57 12.71
C ILE A 101 -6.77 -0.48 13.80
N GLU A 102 -6.98 -0.14 15.08
CA GLU A 102 -6.78 -1.10 16.18
C GLU A 102 -7.64 -2.35 15.99
N LYS A 103 -8.89 -2.20 15.51
CA LYS A 103 -9.78 -3.33 15.21
C LYS A 103 -9.24 -4.21 14.08
N VAL A 104 -8.64 -3.63 13.04
CA VAL A 104 -8.05 -4.42 11.95
C VAL A 104 -6.78 -5.13 12.41
N LEU A 105 -6.02 -4.53 13.34
CA LEU A 105 -4.83 -5.14 13.93
C LEU A 105 -5.16 -6.21 15.00
N GLU A 106 -6.43 -6.47 15.32
CA GLU A 106 -6.82 -7.52 16.28
C GLU A 106 -6.67 -8.93 15.73
N ASP A 107 -6.73 -9.08 14.41
CA ASP A 107 -6.77 -10.35 13.72
C ASP A 107 -5.86 -10.30 12.50
N ASP A 108 -4.76 -11.05 12.55
CA ASP A 108 -3.78 -11.17 11.47
C ASP A 108 -4.00 -12.43 10.60
N SER A 109 -5.00 -13.26 10.90
CA SER A 109 -5.17 -14.58 10.27
C SER A 109 -5.40 -14.53 8.76
N ASP A 110 -6.10 -13.50 8.28
CA ASP A 110 -6.38 -13.29 6.86
C ASP A 110 -5.32 -12.42 6.15
N TRP A 111 -4.26 -11.99 6.86
CA TRP A 111 -3.24 -11.11 6.30
C TRP A 111 -2.03 -11.89 5.80
N VAL A 112 -1.57 -11.54 4.59
CA VAL A 112 -0.17 -11.81 4.25
C VAL A 112 0.70 -10.92 5.14
N GLY A 113 1.70 -11.49 5.81
CA GLY A 113 2.45 -10.82 6.88
C GLY A 113 2.98 -9.43 6.52
N HIS A 114 3.43 -9.23 5.27
CA HIS A 114 3.89 -7.93 4.81
C HIS A 114 2.77 -6.89 4.63
N GLY A 115 1.55 -7.32 4.29
CA GLY A 115 0.37 -6.43 4.24
C GLY A 115 0.02 -5.91 5.63
N TYR A 116 0.06 -6.78 6.64
CA TYR A 116 -0.18 -6.41 8.04
C TYR A 116 0.86 -5.39 8.53
N ILE A 117 2.14 -5.66 8.28
CA ILE A 117 3.23 -4.74 8.63
C ILE A 117 3.09 -3.41 7.88
N ASN A 118 2.72 -3.41 6.60
CA ASN A 118 2.55 -2.18 5.84
C ASN A 118 1.41 -1.31 6.40
N LEU A 119 0.30 -1.92 6.82
CA LEU A 119 -0.80 -1.21 7.50
C LEU A 119 -0.32 -0.57 8.80
N LEU A 120 0.36 -1.35 9.66
CA LEU A 120 0.89 -0.86 10.94
C LEU A 120 1.84 0.33 10.75
N LEU A 121 2.83 0.19 9.85
CA LEU A 121 3.81 1.25 9.59
C LEU A 121 3.16 2.50 9.02
N SER A 122 2.19 2.34 8.11
CA SER A 122 1.42 3.45 7.57
C SER A 122 0.60 4.17 8.63
N ALA A 123 -0.03 3.44 9.55
CA ALA A 123 -0.76 4.02 10.68
C ALA A 123 0.17 4.77 11.64
N VAL A 124 1.30 4.18 12.03
CA VAL A 124 2.32 4.81 12.88
C VAL A 124 2.86 6.10 12.25
N PHE A 125 3.03 6.13 10.93
CA PHE A 125 3.47 7.31 10.21
C PHE A 125 2.43 8.44 10.23
N ARG A 126 1.16 8.12 9.91
CA ARG A 126 0.08 9.10 9.72
C ARG A 126 -0.58 9.56 11.02
N LEU A 127 -0.81 8.64 11.96
CA LEU A 127 -1.50 8.88 13.23
C LEU A 127 -0.48 8.95 14.38
N ARG A 128 0.37 9.99 14.34
CA ARG A 128 1.55 10.10 15.22
C ARG A 128 1.22 10.12 16.72
N GLY A 129 0.03 10.60 17.10
CA GLY A 129 -0.43 10.60 18.49
C GLY A 129 -0.71 9.20 19.06
N ASP A 130 -0.97 8.22 18.20
CA ASP A 130 -1.44 6.89 18.60
C ASP A 130 -0.39 5.79 18.38
N ARG A 131 0.86 6.16 18.04
CA ARG A 131 1.95 5.21 17.71
C ARG A 131 2.14 4.12 18.76
N ILE A 132 2.21 4.50 20.04
CA ILE A 132 2.42 3.56 21.14
C ILE A 132 1.25 2.58 21.23
N ALA A 133 0.02 3.06 21.01
CA ALA A 133 -1.17 2.21 21.03
C ALA A 133 -1.13 1.17 19.89
N PHE A 134 -0.81 1.56 18.66
CA PHE A 134 -0.70 0.63 17.54
C PHE A 134 0.41 -0.41 17.74
N MET A 135 1.59 0.01 18.20
CA MET A 135 2.69 -0.92 18.45
C MET A 135 2.34 -1.92 19.56
N ASN A 136 1.71 -1.47 20.65
CA ASN A 136 1.26 -2.35 21.72
C ASN A 136 0.19 -3.32 21.23
N LYS A 137 -0.74 -2.85 20.40
CA LYS A 137 -1.80 -3.68 19.82
C LYS A 137 -1.21 -4.76 18.92
N ALA A 138 -0.35 -4.37 17.97
CA ALA A 138 0.28 -5.31 17.06
C ALA A 138 1.14 -6.34 17.79
N ARG A 139 1.91 -5.90 18.81
CA ARG A 139 2.68 -6.82 19.67
C ARG A 139 1.78 -7.82 20.38
N ALA A 140 0.66 -7.38 20.93
CA ALA A 140 -0.28 -8.25 21.64
C ALA A 140 -0.95 -9.28 20.71
N THR A 141 -1.16 -8.95 19.44
CA THR A 141 -1.69 -9.88 18.43
C THR A 141 -0.63 -10.90 18.02
N LEU A 142 0.57 -10.45 17.63
CA LEU A 142 1.65 -11.31 17.13
C LEU A 142 2.23 -12.26 18.18
N MET A 143 2.07 -11.98 19.48
CA MET A 143 2.52 -12.88 20.56
C MET A 143 1.48 -13.96 20.92
N LYS A 144 0.29 -13.98 20.30
CA LYS A 144 -0.73 -15.01 20.54
C LYS A 144 -0.68 -16.17 19.55
N GLY A 145 -0.06 -15.99 18.40
CA GLY A 145 0.26 -17.06 17.44
C GLY A 145 1.54 -17.76 17.81
#